data_AF-A0A1M7CVJ1-F1
#
_entry.id   AF-A0A1M7CVJ1-F1
#
_cell.length_a   1.000
_cell.length_b   1.000
_cell.length_c   1.000
_cell.angle_alpha   90.00
_cell.angle_beta   90.00
_cell.angle_gamma   90.00
#
_symmetry.space_group_name_H-M   'P 1'
#
loop_
_entity.id
_entity.type
_entity.pdbx_description
1 polymer ?
#
loop_
_entity_poly.entity_id
_entity_poly.type
_entity_poly.pdbx_seq_one_letter_code
_entity_poly.pdbx_strand_id
1 'polypeptide(L)'
;MSSDENLGAASGTLTFNEATLVNTAAFSTGRSITLNTPNDTFQTDGDLVANGVISGGGSLNKTGSGALILAGTNTYAGATTITAGTLQVGNGGTTGNLSGDVDVMNNAVLTFNRSDNNSYGGIISGTGLLNKDGAGVLALTGDSSGFGGHMFVNDGTLAIRGTLGGTLDVLARGRLQSTGTTGTTITAGTIAPGNSIGALTVDGNYTQLPGSTYEVEVEPGNRSDQIIVKGVGRY
;
A
#
# COMPACT_ATOMS: atom_id res chain seq x y z
N MET A 1 11.03 7.39 -29.10
CA MET A 1 11.20 7.27 -27.62
C MET A 1 9.87 7.57 -26.97
N SER A 2 9.51 6.89 -25.87
CA SER A 2 8.31 7.24 -25.10
C SER A 2 8.45 8.66 -24.54
N SER A 3 7.41 9.48 -24.69
CA SER A 3 7.31 10.87 -24.23
C SER A 3 5.84 11.22 -24.04
N ASP A 4 5.52 12.09 -23.08
CA ASP A 4 4.16 12.57 -22.83
C ASP A 4 3.57 13.36 -24.02
N GLU A 5 4.43 14.00 -24.82
CA GLU A 5 4.01 14.74 -26.03
C GLU A 5 3.39 13.82 -27.09
N ASN A 6 3.72 12.52 -27.06
CA ASN A 6 3.15 11.53 -27.97
C ASN A 6 1.71 11.14 -27.61
N LEU A 7 1.20 11.61 -26.46
CA LEU A 7 -0.16 11.32 -25.97
C LEU A 7 -1.18 12.39 -26.37
N GLY A 8 -0.80 13.33 -27.25
CA GLY A 8 -1.67 14.39 -27.76
C GLY A 8 -1.55 15.72 -27.02
N ALA A 9 -2.55 16.60 -27.10
CA ALA A 9 -2.48 17.95 -26.52
C ALA A 9 -2.57 17.90 -24.98
N ALA A 10 -1.62 18.48 -24.24
CA ALA A 10 -1.47 18.37 -22.76
C ALA A 10 -2.75 18.49 -21.92
N SER A 11 -3.72 19.27 -22.37
CA SER A 11 -5.02 19.47 -21.70
C SER A 11 -6.07 18.39 -22.01
N GLY A 12 -5.77 17.45 -22.91
CA GLY A 12 -6.67 16.39 -23.33
C GLY A 12 -6.70 15.22 -22.35
N THR A 13 -7.88 14.61 -22.24
CA THR A 13 -8.10 13.36 -21.50
C THR A 13 -7.66 12.15 -22.31
N LEU A 14 -7.02 11.18 -21.66
CA LEU A 14 -6.80 9.84 -22.22
C LEU A 14 -7.94 8.92 -21.78
N THR A 15 -8.69 8.37 -22.73
CA THR A 15 -9.79 7.45 -22.43
C THR A 15 -9.40 6.04 -22.84
N PHE A 16 -9.40 5.11 -21.88
CA PHE A 16 -9.15 3.71 -22.14
C PHE A 16 -10.51 3.00 -22.29
N ASN A 17 -10.58 2.13 -23.29
CA ASN A 17 -11.76 1.31 -23.62
C ASN A 17 -11.25 -0.05 -24.07
N GLU A 18 -10.75 -0.85 -23.12
CA GLU A 18 -9.92 -2.03 -23.38
C GLU A 18 -8.54 -1.65 -23.98
N ALA A 19 -8.00 -0.52 -23.54
CA ALA A 19 -6.74 0.01 -24.06
C ALA A 19 -5.55 -0.35 -23.18
N THR A 20 -4.39 -0.50 -23.80
CA THR A 20 -3.09 -0.62 -23.12
C THR A 20 -2.23 0.60 -23.47
N LEU A 21 -1.84 1.36 -22.45
CA LEU A 21 -0.76 2.34 -22.57
C LEU A 21 0.57 1.66 -22.27
N VAL A 22 1.47 1.64 -23.26
CA VAL A 22 2.83 1.11 -23.10
C VAL A 22 3.82 2.27 -23.04
N ASN A 23 4.66 2.31 -22.01
CA ASN A 23 5.83 3.19 -21.99
C ASN A 23 7.13 2.41 -21.76
N THR A 24 8.09 2.59 -22.66
CA THR A 24 9.41 1.91 -22.61
C THR A 24 10.54 2.81 -22.11
N ALA A 25 10.25 4.09 -21.89
CA ALA A 25 11.12 5.04 -21.21
C ALA A 25 10.33 5.78 -20.14
N ALA A 26 11.04 6.32 -19.15
CA ALA A 26 10.42 7.04 -18.05
C ALA A 26 9.86 8.39 -18.50
N PHE A 27 8.64 8.72 -18.07
CA PHE A 27 8.07 10.06 -18.24
C PHE A 27 6.95 10.34 -17.22
N SER A 28 6.49 11.59 -17.16
CA SER A 28 5.35 12.02 -16.35
C SER A 28 4.24 12.59 -17.22
N THR A 29 2.99 12.36 -16.84
CA THR A 29 1.83 12.97 -17.51
C THR A 29 0.95 13.72 -16.52
N GLY A 30 0.49 14.90 -16.92
CA GLY A 30 -0.50 15.71 -16.18
C GLY A 30 -1.94 15.45 -16.61
N ARG A 31 -2.15 14.57 -17.59
CA ARG A 31 -3.45 14.32 -18.21
C ARG A 31 -4.37 13.59 -17.27
N SER A 32 -5.64 13.95 -17.28
CA SER A 32 -6.68 13.08 -16.75
C SER A 32 -6.76 11.81 -17.58
N ILE A 33 -6.97 10.67 -16.91
CA ILE A 33 -7.13 9.37 -17.54
C ILE A 33 -8.48 8.79 -17.10
N THR A 34 -9.24 8.24 -18.03
CA THR A 34 -10.53 7.59 -17.76
C THR A 34 -10.42 6.11 -18.09
N LEU A 35 -10.67 5.25 -17.12
CA LEU A 35 -10.76 3.80 -17.25
C LEU A 35 -12.25 3.42 -17.35
N ASN A 36 -12.66 2.82 -18.45
CA ASN A 36 -14.06 2.45 -18.68
C ASN A 36 -14.31 0.95 -18.58
N THR A 37 -13.26 0.12 -18.68
CA THR A 37 -13.43 -1.34 -18.72
C THR A 37 -12.54 -2.05 -17.69
N PRO A 38 -12.85 -3.31 -17.35
CA PRO A 38 -11.99 -4.10 -16.47
C PRO A 38 -10.61 -4.44 -17.05
N ASN A 39 -10.38 -4.24 -18.36
CA ASN A 39 -9.16 -4.67 -19.07
C ASN A 39 -8.22 -3.51 -19.41
N ASP A 40 -8.52 -2.30 -18.93
CA ASP A 40 -7.68 -1.12 -19.15
C ASP A 40 -6.33 -1.28 -18.43
N THR A 41 -5.24 -1.11 -19.18
CA THR A 41 -3.90 -1.55 -18.75
C THR A 41 -2.85 -0.45 -18.89
N PHE A 42 -2.04 -0.29 -17.85
CA PHE A 42 -0.78 0.42 -17.86
C PHE A 42 0.36 -0.61 -17.90
N GLN A 43 1.05 -0.70 -19.04
CA GLN A 43 2.27 -1.49 -19.17
C GLN A 43 3.49 -0.57 -19.09
N THR A 44 4.12 -0.54 -17.92
CA THR A 44 5.25 0.36 -17.66
C THR A 44 6.57 -0.41 -17.70
N ASP A 45 7.27 -0.35 -18.83
CA ASP A 45 8.64 -0.90 -18.98
C ASP A 45 9.71 0.16 -18.65
N GLY A 46 9.31 1.43 -18.57
CA GLY A 46 9.98 2.49 -17.81
C GLY A 46 9.01 3.14 -16.82
N ASP A 47 9.48 4.00 -15.93
CA ASP A 47 8.61 4.57 -14.89
C ASP A 47 7.61 5.60 -15.46
N LEU A 48 6.35 5.53 -15.02
CA LEU A 48 5.30 6.48 -15.38
C LEU A 48 4.78 7.20 -14.13
N VAL A 49 4.90 8.52 -14.10
CA VAL A 49 4.24 9.35 -13.07
C VAL A 49 2.92 9.88 -13.61
N ALA A 50 1.81 9.39 -13.07
CA ALA A 50 0.47 9.88 -13.37
C ALA A 50 0.08 10.98 -12.36
N ASN A 51 0.28 12.24 -12.74
CA ASN A 51 -0.06 13.41 -11.92
C ASN A 51 -1.53 13.82 -12.07
N GLY A 52 -2.14 13.53 -13.22
CA GLY A 52 -3.57 13.78 -13.45
C GLY A 52 -4.46 12.75 -12.74
N VAL A 53 -5.75 13.08 -12.64
CA VAL A 53 -6.75 12.20 -12.03
C VAL A 53 -6.98 10.98 -12.93
N ILE A 54 -6.87 9.77 -12.37
CA ILE A 54 -7.40 8.55 -12.97
C ILE A 54 -8.83 8.33 -12.45
N SER A 55 -9.80 8.25 -13.34
CA SER A 55 -11.24 8.20 -13.03
C SER A 55 -11.97 7.12 -13.84
N GLY A 56 -13.28 6.96 -13.64
CA GLY A 56 -14.14 6.06 -14.41
C GLY A 56 -14.54 4.78 -13.67
N GLY A 57 -15.32 3.93 -14.33
CA GLY A 57 -15.86 2.68 -13.75
C GLY A 57 -14.97 1.46 -13.94
N GLY A 58 -13.92 1.57 -14.77
CA GLY A 58 -13.01 0.48 -15.10
C GLY A 58 -11.99 0.17 -14.02
N SER A 59 -11.20 -0.89 -14.27
CA SER A 59 -10.15 -1.37 -13.39
C SER A 59 -8.78 -0.85 -13.81
N LEU A 60 -7.86 -0.73 -12.85
CA LEU A 60 -6.46 -0.40 -13.13
C LEU A 60 -5.64 -1.69 -13.16
N ASN A 61 -5.16 -2.09 -14.34
CA ASN A 61 -4.21 -3.20 -14.47
C ASN A 61 -2.79 -2.68 -14.68
N LYS A 62 -1.88 -3.05 -13.79
CA LYS A 62 -0.46 -2.65 -13.84
C LYS A 62 0.42 -3.83 -14.22
N THR A 63 1.12 -3.69 -15.34
CA THR A 63 2.12 -4.65 -15.85
C THR A 63 3.43 -3.94 -16.18
N GLY A 64 4.43 -4.68 -16.70
CA GLY A 64 5.77 -4.16 -16.97
C GLY A 64 6.62 -4.02 -15.69
N SER A 65 7.94 -3.96 -15.86
CA SER A 65 8.91 -3.98 -14.75
C SER A 65 9.07 -2.65 -14.01
N GLY A 66 8.73 -1.53 -14.65
CA GLY A 66 8.83 -0.19 -14.08
C GLY A 66 7.75 0.13 -13.05
N ALA A 67 7.82 1.34 -12.51
CA ALA A 67 6.85 1.88 -11.59
C ALA A 67 5.71 2.62 -12.31
N LEU A 68 4.48 2.41 -11.87
CA LEU A 68 3.38 3.37 -12.07
C LEU A 68 3.19 4.13 -10.77
N ILE A 69 3.43 5.44 -10.80
CA ILE A 69 3.32 6.32 -9.63
C ILE A 69 2.03 7.12 -9.74
N LEU A 70 1.09 6.82 -8.84
CA LEU A 70 -0.20 7.49 -8.69
C LEU A 70 -0.01 8.74 -7.82
N ALA A 71 0.25 9.88 -8.46
CA ALA A 71 0.48 11.17 -7.79
C ALA A 71 -0.78 12.06 -7.77
N GLY A 72 -1.73 11.83 -8.69
CA GLY A 72 -3.03 12.49 -8.72
C GLY A 72 -4.04 11.95 -7.70
N THR A 73 -5.13 12.69 -7.46
CA THR A 73 -6.26 12.21 -6.64
C THR A 73 -7.22 11.40 -7.50
N ASN A 74 -7.06 10.08 -7.49
CA ASN A 74 -7.78 9.14 -8.33
C ASN A 74 -9.19 8.84 -7.80
N THR A 75 -10.12 8.59 -8.71
CA THR A 75 -11.54 8.35 -8.44
C THR A 75 -12.12 7.18 -9.25
N TYR A 76 -11.28 6.35 -9.86
CA TYR A 76 -11.76 5.15 -10.52
C TYR A 76 -12.40 4.19 -9.50
N ALA A 77 -13.45 3.49 -9.92
CA ALA A 77 -14.27 2.67 -9.02
C ALA A 77 -13.96 1.17 -9.09
N GLY A 78 -13.28 0.71 -10.15
CA GLY A 78 -12.91 -0.70 -10.31
C GLY A 78 -11.76 -1.13 -9.42
N ALA A 79 -11.51 -2.44 -9.41
CA ALA A 79 -10.39 -3.03 -8.68
C ALA A 79 -9.05 -2.68 -9.33
N THR A 80 -7.97 -2.94 -8.59
CA THR A 80 -6.60 -2.80 -9.06
C THR A 80 -5.92 -4.17 -9.12
N THR A 81 -5.25 -4.48 -10.22
CA THR A 81 -4.43 -5.70 -10.36
C THR A 81 -2.99 -5.29 -10.64
N ILE A 82 -2.04 -5.79 -9.85
CA ILE A 82 -0.61 -5.55 -10.07
C ILE A 82 0.05 -6.89 -10.39
N THR A 83 0.44 -7.08 -11.64
CA THR A 83 1.03 -8.33 -12.12
C THR A 83 2.55 -8.32 -12.03
N ALA A 84 3.18 -7.15 -12.22
CA ALA A 84 4.63 -7.00 -12.19
C ALA A 84 5.04 -5.54 -11.91
N GLY A 85 6.29 -5.38 -11.48
CA GLY A 85 6.89 -4.08 -11.18
C GLY A 85 6.26 -3.45 -9.93
N THR A 86 6.20 -2.13 -9.91
CA THR A 86 5.69 -1.38 -8.74
C THR A 86 4.47 -0.55 -9.10
N LEU A 87 3.42 -0.62 -8.28
CA LEU A 87 2.42 0.45 -8.17
C LEU A 87 2.75 1.27 -6.93
N GLN A 88 2.98 2.57 -7.09
CA GLN A 88 3.26 3.47 -5.97
C GLN A 88 2.12 4.46 -5.78
N VAL A 89 1.63 4.55 -4.55
CA VAL A 89 0.62 5.52 -4.11
C VAL A 89 1.33 6.71 -3.48
N GLY A 90 1.20 7.87 -4.11
CA GLY A 90 1.93 9.07 -3.74
C GLY A 90 3.38 9.06 -4.22
N ASN A 91 4.05 10.19 -4.03
CA ASN A 91 5.46 10.39 -4.41
C ASN A 91 6.22 11.19 -3.33
N GLY A 92 6.01 10.82 -2.05
CA GLY A 92 6.52 11.54 -0.89
C GLY A 92 5.73 12.81 -0.50
N GLY A 93 4.84 13.27 -1.38
CA GLY A 93 3.91 14.38 -1.10
C GLY A 93 2.64 13.96 -0.35
N THR A 94 1.63 14.82 -0.40
CA THR A 94 0.31 14.66 0.23
C THR A 94 -0.80 14.38 -0.78
N THR A 95 -0.45 13.86 -1.95
CA THR A 95 -1.39 13.49 -3.03
C THR A 95 -1.10 12.07 -3.49
N GLY A 96 -2.03 11.49 -4.26
CA GLY A 96 -1.97 10.09 -4.65
C GLY A 96 -2.81 9.19 -3.77
N ASN A 97 -3.77 8.48 -4.34
CA ASN A 97 -4.55 7.48 -3.61
C ASN A 97 -4.82 6.27 -4.49
N LEU A 98 -5.18 5.18 -3.83
CA LEU A 98 -5.65 3.93 -4.43
C LEU A 98 -7.12 3.74 -4.02
N SER A 99 -7.93 3.25 -4.94
CA SER A 99 -9.36 2.99 -4.76
C SER A 99 -9.68 1.53 -5.07
N GLY A 100 -10.74 1.00 -4.46
CA GLY A 100 -11.18 -0.39 -4.63
C GLY A 100 -10.26 -1.40 -3.95
N ASP A 101 -10.52 -2.68 -4.21
CA ASP A 101 -9.67 -3.78 -3.78
C ASP A 101 -8.42 -3.89 -4.67
N VAL A 102 -7.36 -4.51 -4.15
CA VAL A 102 -6.10 -4.70 -4.89
C VAL A 102 -5.58 -6.13 -4.77
N ASP A 103 -5.29 -6.75 -5.91
CA ASP A 103 -4.54 -8.01 -6.02
C ASP A 103 -3.07 -7.72 -6.35
N VAL A 104 -2.17 -8.12 -5.45
CA VAL A 104 -0.72 -7.95 -5.61
C VAL A 104 -0.08 -9.30 -5.89
N MET A 105 0.20 -9.59 -7.16
CA MET A 105 0.78 -10.86 -7.58
C MET A 105 2.22 -11.03 -7.06
N ASN A 106 2.72 -12.27 -7.06
CA ASN A 106 4.01 -12.64 -6.47
C ASN A 106 5.23 -11.79 -6.93
N ASN A 107 5.24 -11.32 -8.18
CA ASN A 107 6.34 -10.53 -8.75
C ASN A 107 6.05 -9.01 -8.73
N ALA A 108 5.05 -8.59 -7.97
CA ALA A 108 4.59 -7.21 -7.90
C ALA A 108 4.85 -6.60 -6.52
N VAL A 109 4.93 -5.28 -6.52
CA VAL A 109 5.09 -4.46 -5.32
C VAL A 109 4.01 -3.39 -5.30
N LEU A 110 3.32 -3.23 -4.16
CA LEU A 110 2.50 -2.06 -3.86
C LEU A 110 3.20 -1.22 -2.80
N THR A 111 3.51 0.03 -3.14
CA THR A 111 4.20 0.95 -2.22
C THR A 111 3.28 2.12 -1.84
N PHE A 112 3.16 2.41 -0.55
CA PHE A 112 2.53 3.62 -0.05
C PHE A 112 3.60 4.63 0.40
N ASN A 113 3.74 5.72 -0.37
CA ASN A 113 4.73 6.76 -0.14
C ASN A 113 4.05 8.14 -0.03
N ARG A 114 3.36 8.35 1.10
CA ARG A 114 2.71 9.62 1.46
C ARG A 114 3.30 10.22 2.72
N SER A 115 3.52 11.53 2.73
CA SER A 115 4.03 12.25 3.91
C SER A 115 2.94 12.58 4.94
N ASP A 116 1.67 12.58 4.53
CA ASP A 116 0.52 12.79 5.39
C ASP A 116 -0.22 11.48 5.70
N ASN A 117 -1.20 11.59 6.60
CA ASN A 117 -2.00 10.43 7.00
C ASN A 117 -2.97 10.04 5.89
N ASN A 118 -3.01 8.76 5.57
CA ASN A 118 -3.88 8.18 4.55
C ASN A 118 -4.59 6.95 5.11
N SER A 119 -5.84 6.75 4.71
CA SER A 119 -6.61 5.54 5.03
C SER A 119 -6.88 4.76 3.76
N TYR A 120 -6.63 3.46 3.77
CA TYR A 120 -6.97 2.56 2.69
C TYR A 120 -7.87 1.44 3.22
N GLY A 121 -9.10 1.41 2.67
CA GLY A 121 -10.14 0.48 3.10
C GLY A 121 -10.37 -0.71 2.17
N GLY A 122 -9.72 -0.73 1.00
CA GLY A 122 -9.79 -1.87 0.08
C GLY A 122 -9.14 -3.11 0.68
N ILE A 123 -9.60 -4.27 0.24
CA ILE A 123 -8.99 -5.56 0.56
C ILE A 123 -7.70 -5.69 -0.25
N ILE A 124 -6.62 -6.11 0.42
CA ILE A 124 -5.37 -6.49 -0.23
C ILE A 124 -5.33 -8.02 -0.28
N SER A 125 -5.07 -8.58 -1.46
CA SER A 125 -4.90 -10.01 -1.68
C SER A 125 -3.61 -10.29 -2.46
N GLY A 126 -3.32 -11.58 -2.68
CA GLY A 126 -2.14 -12.02 -3.41
C GLY A 126 -0.94 -12.30 -2.52
N THR A 127 0.23 -12.46 -3.14
CA THR A 127 1.47 -12.95 -2.50
C THR A 127 2.68 -12.07 -2.78
N GLY A 128 2.49 -10.91 -3.41
CA GLY A 128 3.54 -9.94 -3.68
C GLY A 128 3.99 -9.17 -2.43
N LEU A 129 4.69 -8.06 -2.65
CA LEU A 129 5.25 -7.24 -1.58
C LEU A 129 4.44 -5.96 -1.36
N LEU A 130 4.31 -5.56 -0.11
CA LEU A 130 3.79 -4.26 0.30
C LEU A 130 4.89 -3.46 0.98
N ASN A 131 5.01 -2.18 0.63
CA ASN A 131 5.95 -1.27 1.26
C ASN A 131 5.21 -0.06 1.84
N LYS A 132 5.59 0.32 3.06
CA LYS A 132 5.19 1.57 3.70
C LYS A 132 6.43 2.44 3.91
N ASP A 133 6.58 3.45 3.05
CA ASP A 133 7.81 4.24 2.91
C ASP A 133 7.64 5.71 3.29
N GLY A 134 6.44 6.26 3.14
CA GLY A 134 6.20 7.68 3.42
C GLY A 134 6.17 7.99 4.92
N ALA A 135 6.51 9.21 5.32
CA ALA A 135 6.56 9.59 6.75
C ALA A 135 5.20 9.56 7.47
N GLY A 136 4.08 9.64 6.73
CA GLY A 136 2.74 9.71 7.31
C GLY A 136 2.25 8.40 7.93
N VAL A 137 1.04 8.43 8.49
CA VAL A 137 0.34 7.22 8.95
C VAL A 137 -0.41 6.58 7.77
N LEU A 138 -0.18 5.30 7.49
CA LEU A 138 -1.07 4.51 6.63
C LEU A 138 -2.02 3.70 7.52
N ALA A 139 -3.32 4.02 7.51
CA ALA A 139 -4.34 3.22 8.17
C ALA A 139 -4.90 2.18 7.19
N LEU A 140 -4.66 0.89 7.46
CA LEU A 140 -5.31 -0.23 6.77
C LEU A 140 -6.57 -0.64 7.55
N THR A 141 -7.74 -0.48 6.93
CA THR A 141 -9.03 -0.74 7.58
C THR A 141 -9.77 -1.94 7.00
N GLY A 142 -9.37 -2.43 5.82
CA GLY A 142 -9.98 -3.60 5.18
C GLY A 142 -9.60 -4.93 5.85
N ASP A 143 -10.35 -5.99 5.55
CA ASP A 143 -10.01 -7.36 5.92
C ASP A 143 -9.14 -7.98 4.81
N SER A 144 -7.83 -7.88 4.98
CA SER A 144 -6.82 -8.46 4.08
C SER A 144 -6.29 -9.78 4.63
N SER A 145 -7.12 -10.58 5.31
CA SER A 145 -6.75 -11.92 5.81
C SER A 145 -6.30 -12.88 4.69
N GLY A 146 -6.75 -12.65 3.45
CA GLY A 146 -6.33 -13.40 2.26
C GLY A 146 -4.97 -13.00 1.68
N PHE A 147 -4.33 -11.93 2.16
CA PHE A 147 -2.98 -11.58 1.75
C PHE A 147 -1.98 -12.60 2.31
N GLY A 148 -1.16 -13.18 1.44
CA GLY A 148 -0.16 -14.19 1.79
C GLY A 148 1.29 -13.73 1.58
N GLY A 149 1.50 -12.47 1.20
CA GLY A 149 2.81 -11.90 0.90
C GLY A 149 3.52 -11.32 2.12
N HIS A 150 4.47 -10.42 1.86
CA HIS A 150 5.21 -9.69 2.88
C HIS A 150 4.87 -8.20 2.85
N MET A 151 4.70 -7.60 4.02
CA MET A 151 4.63 -6.16 4.20
C MET A 151 5.84 -5.65 4.96
N PHE A 152 6.55 -4.68 4.41
CA PHE A 152 7.64 -3.97 5.06
C PHE A 152 7.18 -2.57 5.50
N VAL A 153 7.36 -2.25 6.77
CA VAL A 153 7.26 -0.87 7.28
C VAL A 153 8.67 -0.29 7.29
N ASN A 154 9.04 0.34 6.17
CA ASN A 154 10.36 0.91 5.97
C ASN A 154 10.51 2.26 6.70
N ASP A 155 9.45 3.07 6.73
CA ASP A 155 9.41 4.36 7.46
C ASP A 155 7.97 4.75 7.87
N GLY A 156 7.87 5.74 8.74
CA GLY A 156 6.61 6.27 9.27
C GLY A 156 5.82 5.23 10.07
N THR A 157 4.50 5.41 10.13
CA THR A 157 3.61 4.54 10.91
C THR A 157 2.67 3.75 10.01
N LEU A 158 2.62 2.43 10.21
CA LEU A 158 1.52 1.60 9.77
C LEU A 158 0.51 1.49 10.91
N ALA A 159 -0.76 1.80 10.63
CA ALA A 159 -1.86 1.56 11.55
C ALA A 159 -2.80 0.49 11.01
N ILE A 160 -2.93 -0.63 11.71
CA ILE A 160 -3.85 -1.70 11.30
C ILE A 160 -5.09 -1.63 12.18
N ARG A 161 -6.23 -1.40 11.55
CA ARG A 161 -7.56 -1.33 12.17
C ARG A 161 -8.50 -2.45 11.67
N GLY A 162 -8.15 -3.07 10.54
CA GLY A 162 -8.77 -4.29 10.04
C GLY A 162 -7.87 -5.51 10.29
N THR A 163 -7.67 -6.31 9.25
CA THR A 163 -6.80 -7.49 9.26
C THR A 163 -5.78 -7.41 8.14
N LEU A 164 -4.54 -7.80 8.41
CA LEU A 164 -3.49 -8.01 7.42
C LEU A 164 -2.94 -9.42 7.58
N GLY A 165 -3.12 -10.28 6.58
CA GLY A 165 -2.51 -11.62 6.55
C GLY A 165 -1.00 -11.57 6.28
N GLY A 166 -0.44 -12.72 5.92
CA GLY A 166 0.96 -12.82 5.47
C GLY A 166 1.98 -12.56 6.59
N THR A 167 3.13 -12.01 6.20
CA THR A 167 4.20 -11.61 7.12
C THR A 167 4.33 -10.09 7.15
N LEU A 168 4.42 -9.52 8.34
CA LEU A 168 4.68 -8.11 8.58
C LEU A 168 6.07 -7.94 9.21
N ASP A 169 6.94 -7.21 8.52
CA ASP A 169 8.26 -6.81 8.96
C ASP A 169 8.27 -5.31 9.30
N VAL A 170 8.32 -4.97 10.59
CA VAL A 170 8.46 -3.58 11.06
C VAL A 170 9.95 -3.27 11.18
N LEU A 171 10.53 -2.55 10.22
CA LEU A 171 11.96 -2.27 10.20
C LEU A 171 12.35 -1.18 11.20
N ALA A 172 13.65 -0.96 11.40
CA ALA A 172 14.18 -0.09 12.46
C ALA A 172 13.63 1.36 12.47
N ARG A 173 13.22 1.89 11.32
CA ARG A 173 12.61 3.22 11.17
C ARG A 173 11.09 3.19 11.14
N GLY A 174 10.50 2.01 11.07
CA GLY A 174 9.07 1.79 11.03
C GLY A 174 8.45 1.75 12.41
N ARG A 175 7.18 2.15 12.46
CA ARG A 175 6.30 1.96 13.62
C ARG A 175 5.06 1.18 13.19
N LEU A 176 4.67 0.18 13.98
CA LEU A 176 3.33 -0.40 13.91
C LEU A 176 2.50 0.13 15.08
N GLN A 177 1.39 0.79 14.77
CA GLN A 177 0.37 1.23 15.73
C GLN A 177 -0.96 0.55 15.45
N SER A 178 -1.29 -0.54 16.14
CA SER A 178 -2.39 -1.42 15.71
C SER A 178 -3.40 -1.73 16.79
N THR A 179 -4.68 -1.66 16.45
CA THR A 179 -5.81 -2.23 17.20
C THR A 179 -6.41 -3.45 16.49
N GLY A 180 -5.85 -3.84 15.35
CA GLY A 180 -6.36 -4.89 14.47
C GLY A 180 -5.60 -6.20 14.58
N THR A 181 -5.71 -7.01 13.53
CA THR A 181 -5.04 -8.32 13.43
C THR A 181 -3.94 -8.30 12.37
N THR A 182 -2.76 -8.83 12.70
CA THR A 182 -1.68 -9.14 11.76
C THR A 182 -1.50 -10.64 11.61
N GLY A 183 -0.88 -11.08 10.52
CA GLY A 183 -0.28 -12.40 10.40
C GLY A 183 1.01 -12.52 11.20
N THR A 184 1.99 -13.28 10.71
CA THR A 184 3.30 -13.37 11.38
C THR A 184 3.94 -11.98 11.43
N THR A 185 4.42 -11.57 12.61
CA THR A 185 4.96 -10.22 12.82
C THR A 185 6.38 -10.29 13.36
N ILE A 186 7.29 -9.63 12.66
CA ILE A 186 8.70 -9.48 13.04
C ILE A 186 8.96 -7.98 13.20
N THR A 187 9.55 -7.57 14.31
CA THR A 187 9.88 -6.16 14.54
C THR A 187 11.36 -5.99 14.85
N ALA A 188 11.96 -5.02 14.17
CA ALA A 188 13.24 -4.37 14.47
C ALA A 188 13.04 -2.89 14.87
N GLY A 189 11.84 -2.35 14.69
CA GLY A 189 11.47 -0.97 14.95
C GLY A 189 10.62 -0.81 16.20
N THR A 190 9.61 0.07 16.12
CA THR A 190 8.69 0.33 17.23
C THR A 190 7.38 -0.40 17.05
N ILE A 191 6.95 -1.13 18.08
CA ILE A 191 5.64 -1.77 18.16
C ILE A 191 4.84 -1.11 19.29
N ALA A 192 3.70 -0.51 18.93
CA ALA A 192 2.82 0.21 19.85
C ALA A 192 1.38 -0.30 19.65
N PRO A 193 0.97 -1.37 20.35
CA PRO A 193 -0.41 -1.84 20.25
C PRO A 193 -1.35 -0.76 20.76
N GLY A 194 -2.57 -0.72 20.24
CA GLY A 194 -3.58 0.22 20.70
C GLY A 194 -3.55 1.60 20.03
N ASN A 195 -4.46 2.42 20.52
CA ASN A 195 -4.61 3.85 20.28
C ASN A 195 -5.43 4.38 21.47
N SER A 196 -4.80 4.50 22.64
CA SER A 196 -5.34 4.13 23.96
C SER A 196 -5.29 2.63 24.25
N ILE A 197 -5.68 2.23 25.46
CA ILE A 197 -5.71 0.83 25.93
C ILE A 197 -6.37 -0.06 24.88
N GLY A 198 -5.57 -0.93 24.26
CA GLY A 198 -6.00 -1.80 23.21
C GLY A 198 -5.12 -3.03 23.04
N ALA A 199 -5.46 -3.84 22.05
CA ALA A 199 -4.69 -5.04 21.73
C ALA A 199 -4.35 -5.07 20.24
N LEU A 200 -3.12 -5.47 19.94
CA LEU A 200 -2.74 -6.03 18.66
C LEU A 200 -2.93 -7.55 18.74
N THR A 201 -3.66 -8.13 17.79
CA THR A 201 -3.69 -9.59 17.63
C THR A 201 -2.70 -10.02 16.56
N VAL A 202 -1.83 -10.97 16.87
CA VAL A 202 -0.91 -11.62 15.94
C VAL A 202 -1.42 -13.04 15.69
N ASP A 203 -2.08 -13.24 14.55
CA ASP A 203 -2.57 -14.53 14.03
C ASP A 203 -1.43 -15.32 13.37
N GLY A 204 -0.34 -15.47 14.10
CA GLY A 204 0.91 -16.06 13.65
C GLY A 204 1.98 -16.01 14.73
N ASN A 205 3.24 -16.13 14.32
CA ASN A 205 4.36 -15.96 15.25
C ASN A 205 4.65 -14.48 15.46
N TYR A 206 5.13 -14.13 16.65
CA TYR A 206 5.65 -12.81 16.97
C TYR A 206 7.14 -12.92 17.30
N THR A 207 7.98 -12.11 16.64
CA THR A 207 9.41 -12.01 16.95
C THR A 207 9.79 -10.56 17.14
N GLN A 208 10.28 -10.23 18.34
CA GLN A 208 10.90 -8.95 18.64
C GLN A 208 12.42 -9.09 18.57
N LEU A 209 13.05 -8.39 17.64
CA LEU A 209 14.50 -8.45 17.44
C LEU A 209 15.23 -7.53 18.44
N PRO A 210 16.49 -7.83 18.79
CA PRO A 210 17.30 -6.95 19.63
C PRO A 210 17.35 -5.52 19.07
N GLY A 211 17.15 -4.52 19.94
CA GLY A 211 17.11 -3.10 19.57
C GLY A 211 15.72 -2.57 19.20
N SER A 212 14.71 -3.42 19.10
CA SER A 212 13.32 -3.00 18.92
C SER A 212 12.75 -2.31 20.16
N THR A 213 11.77 -1.43 19.97
CA THR A 213 11.05 -0.74 21.06
C THR A 213 9.62 -1.25 21.18
N TYR A 214 9.20 -1.62 22.40
CA TYR A 214 7.80 -1.86 22.75
C TYR A 214 7.26 -0.66 23.51
N GLU A 215 6.29 0.04 22.92
CA GLU A 215 5.57 1.13 23.58
C GLU A 215 4.22 0.62 24.06
N VAL A 216 3.90 0.91 25.31
CA VAL A 216 2.71 0.41 26.01
C VAL A 216 2.07 1.55 26.78
N GLU A 217 0.80 1.80 26.53
CA GLU A 217 -0.04 2.63 27.38
C GLU A 217 -0.49 1.83 28.60
N VAL A 218 -0.51 2.47 29.77
CA VAL A 218 -0.93 1.87 31.04
C VAL A 218 -1.89 2.81 31.77
N GLU A 219 -2.98 2.25 32.29
CA GLU A 219 -4.00 2.95 33.06
C GLU A 219 -4.15 2.35 34.48
N PRO A 220 -4.62 3.13 35.47
CA PRO A 220 -5.01 2.60 36.77
C PRO A 220 -6.04 1.46 36.62
N GLY A 221 -5.93 0.43 37.46
CA GLY A 221 -6.83 -0.73 37.40
C GLY A 221 -6.36 -1.89 36.50
N ASN A 222 -5.05 -2.03 36.31
CA ASN A 222 -4.41 -3.13 35.57
C ASN A 222 -4.80 -3.22 34.09
N ARG A 223 -5.06 -2.07 33.46
CA ARG A 223 -5.27 -1.98 32.01
C ARG A 223 -3.99 -1.53 31.35
N SER A 224 -3.54 -2.28 30.36
CA SER A 224 -2.40 -1.92 29.52
C SER A 224 -2.67 -2.30 28.08
N ASP A 225 -1.89 -1.76 27.16
CA ASP A 225 -1.81 -2.33 25.84
C ASP A 225 -1.29 -3.76 25.88
N GLN A 226 -1.75 -4.56 24.92
CA GLN A 226 -1.41 -5.97 24.81
C GLN A 226 -1.02 -6.36 23.38
N ILE A 227 -0.08 -7.30 23.28
CA ILE A 227 0.12 -8.11 22.09
C ILE A 227 -0.42 -9.51 22.39
N ILE A 228 -1.46 -9.91 21.68
CA ILE A 228 -2.08 -11.23 21.79
C ILE A 228 -1.53 -12.09 20.66
N VAL A 229 -0.65 -13.04 20.99
CA VAL A 229 0.00 -13.93 20.01
C VAL A 229 -0.69 -15.29 20.01
N LYS A 230 -1.17 -15.73 18.86
CA LYS A 230 -1.79 -17.07 18.70
C LYS A 230 -0.81 -18.17 18.32
N GLY A 231 0.36 -17.81 17.79
CA GLY A 231 1.50 -18.70 17.55
C GLY A 231 2.55 -18.65 18.67
N VAL A 232 3.83 -18.72 18.27
CA VAL A 232 4.96 -18.63 19.20
C VAL A 232 5.44 -17.17 19.31
N GLY A 233 5.61 -16.68 20.54
CA GLY A 233 6.29 -15.42 20.82
C GLY A 233 7.79 -15.63 21.11
N ARG A 234 8.64 -14.79 20.53
CA ARG A 234 10.08 -14.68 20.82
C ARG A 234 10.43 -13.21 21.09
N TYR A 235 11.13 -12.96 22.19
CA TYR A 235 11.48 -11.64 22.69
C TYR A 235 12.98 -11.53 22.94
#